data_AF-M3JEP8-F1
#
_entry.id   AF-M3JEP8-F1
#
_cell.length_a   1.000
_cell.length_b   1.000
_cell.length_c   1.000
_cell.angle_alpha   90.00
_cell.angle_beta   90.00
_cell.angle_gamma   90.00
#
_symmetry.space_group_name_H-M   'P 1'
#
loop_
_entity.id
_entity.type
_entity.pdbx_description
1 polymer ?
#
loop_
_entity_poly.entity_id
_entity_poly.type
_entity_poly.pdbx_seq_one_letter_code
_entity_poly.pdbx_strand_id
1 'polypeptide(L)'
;MQDDKPTKLILPALNLSTDPEVLIFNINDIKRLRNEHNILGVLTGTLQQYQQQNLFLSVPLKLNPWEVVWLLETKQAILVDSIAYRRSRLGDVIQNTNYEGGLITTPNCDDVKTDLEIASKYEVPVMEYIRKYLSNSSITKDKFSTYYKYYRYLQNQGYFINPGLKFGGDLVIYPGDPL
;
A
#
# COMPACT_ATOMS: atom_id res chain seq x y z
N MET A 1 -16.69 -22.81 -12.53
CA MET A 1 -16.28 -21.82 -13.55
C MET A 1 -16.86 -20.47 -13.15
N GLN A 2 -16.10 -19.74 -12.35
CA GLN A 2 -16.19 -18.29 -12.25
C GLN A 2 -14.73 -17.90 -12.04
N ASP A 3 -14.07 -17.49 -13.12
CA ASP A 3 -12.69 -17.02 -13.07
C ASP A 3 -12.72 -15.70 -12.28
N ASP A 4 -12.64 -15.82 -10.96
CA ASP A 4 -12.58 -14.71 -10.03
C ASP A 4 -11.19 -14.10 -10.20
N LYS A 5 -11.07 -13.18 -11.16
CA LYS A 5 -9.84 -12.40 -11.35
C LYS A 5 -9.50 -11.79 -9.99
N PRO A 6 -8.27 -11.95 -9.49
CA PRO A 6 -7.87 -11.37 -8.22
C PRO A 6 -8.15 -9.87 -8.26
N THR A 7 -8.95 -9.42 -7.30
CA THR A 7 -9.38 -8.03 -7.24
C THR A 7 -8.18 -7.13 -7.02
N LYS A 8 -8.00 -6.10 -7.87
CA LYS A 8 -6.84 -5.20 -7.75
C LYS A 8 -6.80 -4.54 -6.38
N LEU A 9 -5.60 -4.42 -5.81
CA LEU A 9 -5.40 -3.72 -4.54
C LEU A 9 -5.48 -2.20 -4.77
N ILE A 10 -6.14 -1.49 -3.87
CA ILE A 10 -6.19 -0.02 -3.88
C ILE A 10 -5.06 0.48 -2.99
N LEU A 11 -4.11 1.21 -3.56
CA LEU A 11 -2.98 1.80 -2.86
C LEU A 11 -3.24 3.29 -2.62
N PRO A 12 -3.60 3.71 -1.40
CA PRO A 12 -3.82 5.11 -1.10
C PRO A 12 -2.48 5.85 -0.98
N ALA A 13 -2.21 6.77 -1.90
CA ALA A 13 -1.10 7.70 -1.82
C ALA A 13 -1.49 8.90 -0.95
N LEU A 14 -0.75 9.12 0.13
CA LEU A 14 -0.82 10.28 1.00
C LEU A 14 0.25 11.29 0.56
N ASN A 15 0.00 12.57 0.81
CA ASN A 15 0.99 13.65 0.59
C ASN A 15 1.59 13.69 -0.83
N LEU A 16 0.74 13.52 -1.85
CA LEU A 16 1.12 13.61 -3.26
C LEU A 16 1.84 14.93 -3.65
N SER A 17 1.76 15.99 -2.86
CA SER A 17 2.43 17.26 -3.16
C SER A 17 3.89 17.31 -2.73
N THR A 18 4.29 16.49 -1.76
CA THR A 18 5.63 16.53 -1.16
C THR A 18 6.30 15.17 -1.28
N ASP A 19 6.13 14.30 -0.29
CA ASP A 19 6.71 12.97 -0.24
C ASP A 19 5.56 11.95 -0.25
N PRO A 20 5.29 11.31 -1.41
CA PRO A 20 4.13 10.45 -1.54
C PRO A 20 4.34 9.14 -0.79
N GLU A 21 3.64 8.98 0.34
CA GLU A 21 3.66 7.78 1.16
C GLU A 21 2.46 6.90 0.85
N VAL A 22 2.68 5.59 0.73
CA VAL A 22 1.59 4.61 0.54
C VAL A 22 1.41 3.84 1.83
N LEU A 23 0.28 4.07 2.49
CA LEU A 23 -0.05 3.49 3.80
C LEU A 23 -1.31 2.64 3.73
N ILE A 24 -1.19 1.36 4.07
CA ILE A 24 -2.28 0.39 4.01
C ILE A 24 -2.75 0.09 5.43
N PHE A 25 -4.05 0.28 5.66
CA PHE A 25 -4.69 0.04 6.96
C PHE A 25 -5.49 -1.26 6.99
N ASN A 26 -6.01 -1.70 5.85
CA ASN A 26 -6.83 -2.90 5.77
C ASN A 26 -5.96 -4.15 5.94
N ILE A 27 -6.30 -4.95 6.97
CA ILE A 27 -5.58 -6.18 7.31
C ILE A 27 -5.70 -7.23 6.20
N ASN A 28 -6.83 -7.28 5.51
CA ASN A 28 -7.02 -8.24 4.41
C ASN A 28 -6.09 -7.90 3.24
N ASP A 29 -5.96 -6.62 2.89
CA ASP A 29 -5.03 -6.17 1.84
C ASP A 29 -3.57 -6.43 2.22
N ILE A 30 -3.20 -6.22 3.50
CA ILE A 30 -1.88 -6.56 4.03
C ILE A 30 -1.60 -8.07 3.90
N LYS A 31 -2.56 -8.92 4.26
CA LYS A 31 -2.43 -10.38 4.10
C LYS A 31 -2.24 -10.78 2.64
N ARG A 32 -2.99 -10.15 1.73
CA ARG A 32 -2.87 -10.39 0.28
C ARG A 32 -1.51 -10.00 -0.24
N LEU A 33 -0.99 -8.81 0.12
CA LEU A 33 0.36 -8.38 -0.24
C LEU A 33 1.43 -9.38 0.20
N ARG A 34 1.30 -9.92 1.40
CA ARG A 34 2.27 -10.86 1.95
C ARG A 34 2.20 -12.24 1.31
N ASN A 35 0.98 -12.80 1.20
CA ASN A 35 0.76 -14.18 0.77
C ASN A 35 0.73 -14.34 -0.75
N GLU A 36 0.19 -13.36 -1.48
CA GLU A 36 0.01 -13.43 -2.94
C GLU A 36 1.15 -12.75 -3.70
N HIS A 37 1.83 -11.79 -3.07
CA HIS A 37 2.79 -10.91 -3.74
C HIS A 37 4.19 -10.88 -3.11
N ASN A 38 4.41 -11.59 -2.00
CA ASN A 38 5.66 -11.65 -1.24
C ASN A 38 6.19 -10.26 -0.84
N ILE A 39 5.28 -9.31 -0.60
CA ILE A 39 5.60 -7.95 -0.18
C ILE A 39 5.43 -7.86 1.33
N LEU A 40 6.52 -7.51 2.02
CA LEU A 40 6.51 -7.36 3.48
C LEU A 40 6.03 -5.98 3.92
N GLY A 41 6.51 -4.92 3.26
CA GLY A 41 6.37 -3.55 3.74
C GLY A 41 6.97 -3.34 5.13
N VAL A 42 6.74 -2.16 5.71
CA VAL A 42 7.18 -1.82 7.07
C VAL A 42 5.97 -1.37 7.88
N LEU A 43 5.65 -2.08 8.95
CA LEU A 43 4.63 -1.64 9.91
C LEU A 43 5.17 -0.41 10.64
N THR A 44 4.41 0.69 10.68
CA THR A 44 4.85 1.97 11.26
C THR A 44 3.99 2.46 12.41
N GLY A 45 2.85 1.83 12.68
CA GLY A 45 1.98 2.19 13.80
C GLY A 45 2.58 1.82 15.15
N THR A 46 2.34 2.65 16.16
CA THR A 46 2.67 2.36 17.56
C THR A 46 1.39 2.18 18.37
N LEU A 47 1.40 1.23 19.31
CA LEU A 47 0.29 1.06 20.26
C LEU A 47 0.32 2.18 21.30
N GLN A 48 -0.83 2.83 21.52
CA GLN A 48 -0.96 3.95 22.47
C GLN A 48 -0.50 3.62 23.90
N GLN A 49 -0.59 2.34 24.31
CA GLN A 49 -0.23 1.88 25.66
C GLN A 49 1.27 1.64 25.87
N TYR A 50 2.07 1.54 24.79
CA TYR A 50 3.51 1.26 24.88
C TYR A 50 4.33 2.32 24.14
N GLN A 51 4.50 3.48 24.77
CA GLN A 51 5.28 4.59 24.21
C GLN A 51 6.79 4.28 24.06
N GLN A 52 7.28 3.19 24.69
CA GLN A 52 8.70 2.83 24.74
C GLN A 52 8.94 1.33 24.53
N GLN A 53 8.54 0.77 23.38
CA GLN A 53 9.25 -0.37 22.80
C GLN A 53 8.86 -0.55 21.33
N ASN A 54 9.79 -0.29 20.41
CA ASN A 54 9.67 -0.57 18.97
C ASN A 54 9.68 -2.09 18.65
N LEU A 55 9.24 -2.93 19.59
CA LEU A 55 9.32 -4.39 19.47
C LEU A 55 8.22 -4.93 18.55
N PHE A 56 7.04 -4.30 18.58
CA PHE A 56 5.91 -4.64 17.72
C PHE A 56 5.28 -3.36 17.17
N LEU A 57 5.55 -3.08 15.90
CA LEU A 57 4.85 -2.03 15.16
C LEU A 57 3.54 -2.61 14.61
N SER A 58 2.48 -1.82 14.65
CA SER A 58 1.15 -2.17 14.16
C SER A 58 0.86 -1.50 12.81
N VAL A 59 -0.36 -1.69 12.30
CA VAL A 59 -0.89 -0.91 11.18
C VAL A 59 -0.75 0.61 11.45
N PRO A 60 -0.46 1.43 10.43
CA PRO A 60 -0.45 1.09 9.00
C PRO A 60 0.81 0.37 8.53
N LEU A 61 0.65 -0.38 7.43
CA LEU A 61 1.76 -0.92 6.64
C LEU A 61 2.20 0.14 5.62
N LYS A 62 3.43 0.64 5.77
CA LYS A 62 4.08 1.52 4.80
C LYS A 62 4.77 0.69 3.73
N LEU A 63 4.44 0.97 2.46
CA LEU A 63 5.13 0.37 1.33
C LEU A 63 6.36 1.17 0.93
N ASN A 64 7.40 0.46 0.51
CA ASN A 64 8.57 1.04 -0.13
C ASN A 64 8.22 1.53 -1.55
N PRO A 65 8.89 2.57 -2.07
CA PRO A 65 8.62 3.09 -3.41
C PRO A 65 8.81 2.03 -4.50
N TRP A 66 9.77 1.12 -4.34
CA TRP A 66 9.99 0.03 -5.30
C TRP A 66 8.90 -1.03 -5.26
N GLU A 67 8.34 -1.34 -4.09
CA GLU A 67 7.17 -2.22 -3.93
C GLU A 67 5.96 -1.63 -4.67
N VAL A 68 5.72 -0.33 -4.48
CA VAL A 68 4.63 0.41 -5.15
C VAL A 68 4.80 0.37 -6.67
N VAL A 69 5.99 0.71 -7.18
CA VAL A 69 6.25 0.72 -8.63
C VAL A 69 6.07 -0.69 -9.22
N TRP A 70 6.53 -1.74 -8.52
CA TRP A 70 6.37 -3.11 -8.98
C TRP A 70 4.90 -3.55 -9.04
N LEU A 71 4.09 -3.22 -8.01
CA LEU A 71 2.66 -3.52 -7.98
C LEU A 71 1.89 -2.83 -9.12
N LEU A 72 2.29 -1.61 -9.47
CA LEU A 72 1.69 -0.86 -10.58
C LEU A 72 2.14 -1.42 -11.94
N GLU A 73 3.41 -1.79 -12.08
CA GLU A 73 3.94 -2.39 -13.31
C GLU A 73 3.27 -3.74 -13.62
N THR A 74 3.09 -4.60 -12.60
CA THR A 74 2.45 -5.91 -12.73
C THR A 74 0.92 -5.84 -12.81
N LYS A 75 0.33 -4.63 -12.71
CA LYS A 75 -1.12 -4.36 -12.74
C LYS A 75 -1.91 -5.06 -11.62
N GLN A 76 -1.24 -5.42 -10.52
CA GLN A 76 -1.85 -6.03 -9.36
C GLN A 76 -2.56 -5.01 -8.46
N ALA A 77 -2.15 -3.74 -8.56
CA ALA A 77 -2.72 -2.66 -7.78
C ALA A 77 -2.96 -1.39 -8.61
N ILE A 78 -3.77 -0.48 -8.06
CA ILE A 78 -3.97 0.88 -8.56
C ILE A 78 -3.55 1.90 -7.51
N LEU A 79 -2.80 2.92 -7.91
CA LEU A 79 -2.39 4.01 -7.02
C LEU A 79 -3.45 5.10 -7.08
N VAL A 80 -3.90 5.58 -5.93
CA VAL A 80 -5.03 6.49 -5.85
C VAL A 80 -4.71 7.69 -4.94
N ASP A 81 -5.16 8.88 -5.33
CA ASP A 81 -5.14 10.03 -4.41
C ASP A 81 -6.10 9.80 -3.26
N SER A 82 -5.53 9.55 -2.07
CA SER A 82 -6.28 9.22 -0.86
C SER A 82 -7.29 10.30 -0.45
N ILE A 83 -6.99 11.58 -0.66
CA ILE A 83 -7.88 12.68 -0.25
C ILE A 83 -9.07 12.77 -1.20
N ALA A 84 -8.81 12.77 -2.50
CA ALA A 84 -9.86 12.84 -3.51
C ALA A 84 -10.76 11.60 -3.47
N TYR A 85 -10.16 10.41 -3.36
CA TYR A 85 -10.86 9.14 -3.23
C TYR A 85 -11.77 9.13 -2.00
N ARG A 86 -11.23 9.42 -0.80
CA ARG A 86 -12.01 9.41 0.43
C ARG A 86 -13.17 10.41 0.40
N ARG A 87 -12.95 11.62 -0.15
CA ARG A 87 -14.02 12.61 -0.33
C ARG A 87 -15.14 12.11 -1.22
N SER A 88 -14.80 11.49 -2.36
CA SER A 88 -15.82 10.92 -3.26
C SER A 88 -16.59 9.76 -2.64
N ARG A 89 -15.95 9.00 -1.74
CA ARG A 89 -16.58 7.89 -1.01
C ARG A 89 -17.54 8.35 0.09
N LEU A 90 -17.27 9.48 0.73
CA LEU A 90 -18.11 10.03 1.81
C LEU A 90 -19.47 10.51 1.31
N GLY A 91 -19.58 10.90 0.03
CA GLY A 91 -20.79 11.52 -0.53
C GLY A 91 -21.16 12.86 0.11
N ASP A 92 -22.09 13.60 -0.49
CA ASP A 92 -22.55 14.89 0.04
C ASP A 92 -23.67 14.74 1.10
N VAL A 93 -24.32 13.57 1.17
CA VAL A 93 -25.46 13.32 2.07
C VAL A 93 -25.23 12.02 2.85
N ILE A 94 -25.00 12.14 4.15
CA ILE A 94 -24.97 10.99 5.06
C ILE A 94 -26.42 10.58 5.32
N GLN A 95 -26.90 9.57 4.58
CA GLN A 95 -28.17 8.91 4.90
C GLN A 95 -27.88 7.69 5.77
N ASN A 96 -28.11 7.80 7.07
CA ASN A 96 -28.07 6.66 7.98
C ASN A 96 -29.31 5.80 7.74
N THR A 97 -29.30 4.94 6.72
CA THR A 97 -30.39 3.97 6.47
C THR A 97 -30.11 2.61 7.08
N ASN A 98 -28.90 2.43 7.61
CA ASN A 98 -28.35 1.20 8.15
C ASN A 98 -28.75 0.95 9.61
N TYR A 99 -30.05 1.02 9.90
CA TYR A 99 -30.59 0.70 11.21
C TYR A 99 -31.08 -0.75 11.26
N GLU A 100 -30.50 -1.56 12.16
CA GLU A 100 -31.07 -2.85 12.55
C GLU A 100 -31.35 -2.83 14.06
N GLY A 101 -32.60 -3.09 14.45
CA GLY A 101 -33.01 -3.13 15.86
C GLY A 101 -32.85 -1.80 16.62
N GLY A 102 -32.82 -0.66 15.93
CA GLY A 102 -32.59 0.66 16.54
C GLY A 102 -31.11 1.00 16.76
N LEU A 103 -30.19 0.14 16.34
CA LEU A 103 -28.75 0.40 16.32
C LEU A 103 -28.31 0.70 14.89
N ILE A 104 -27.37 1.62 14.74
CA ILE A 104 -26.69 1.86 13.47
C ILE A 104 -25.69 0.70 13.27
N THR A 105 -25.90 -0.10 12.24
CA THR A 105 -25.02 -1.20 11.87
C THR A 105 -24.14 -0.78 10.70
N THR A 106 -22.84 -0.70 10.93
CA THR A 106 -21.87 -0.47 9.84
C THR A 106 -21.31 -1.82 9.41
N PRO A 107 -21.45 -2.22 8.13
CA PRO A 107 -20.77 -3.43 7.67
C PRO A 107 -19.26 -3.29 7.90
N ASN A 108 -18.63 -4.40 8.30
CA ASN A 108 -17.20 -4.42 8.63
C ASN A 108 -16.29 -4.19 7.40
N CYS A 109 -16.83 -4.34 6.19
CA CYS A 109 -16.12 -4.08 4.94
C CYS A 109 -17.12 -3.54 3.92
N ASP A 110 -16.76 -2.45 3.25
CA ASP A 110 -17.55 -1.86 2.17
C ASP A 110 -17.51 -2.75 0.91
N ASP A 111 -18.48 -2.57 0.01
CA ASP A 111 -18.56 -3.31 -1.26
C ASP A 111 -17.36 -3.00 -2.17
N VAL A 112 -16.44 -3.96 -2.28
CA VAL A 112 -15.15 -3.84 -2.97
C VAL A 112 -15.29 -3.43 -4.45
N LYS A 113 -16.37 -3.83 -5.13
CA LYS A 113 -16.59 -3.50 -6.55
C LYS A 113 -16.83 -2.01 -6.77
N THR A 114 -17.67 -1.40 -5.94
CA THR A 114 -17.98 0.03 -5.99
C THR A 114 -16.74 0.87 -5.71
N ASP A 115 -15.93 0.44 -4.75
CA ASP A 115 -14.68 1.11 -4.39
C ASP A 115 -13.67 1.14 -5.56
N LEU A 116 -13.58 0.08 -6.36
CA LEU A 116 -12.68 0.02 -7.52
C LEU A 116 -13.08 0.99 -8.63
N GLU A 117 -14.38 1.14 -8.90
CA GLU A 117 -14.88 2.07 -9.92
C GLU A 117 -14.56 3.52 -9.55
N ILE A 118 -14.79 3.88 -8.29
CA ILE A 118 -14.44 5.19 -7.74
C ILE A 118 -12.92 5.39 -7.76
N ALA A 119 -12.16 4.38 -7.33
CA ALA A 119 -10.71 4.43 -7.31
C ALA A 119 -10.09 4.64 -8.70
N SER A 120 -10.64 3.98 -9.74
CA SER A 120 -10.17 4.13 -11.12
C SER A 120 -10.30 5.56 -11.66
N LYS A 121 -11.22 6.37 -11.12
CA LYS A 121 -11.41 7.78 -11.50
C LYS A 121 -10.30 8.69 -10.94
N TYR A 122 -9.73 8.32 -9.79
CA TYR A 122 -8.71 9.10 -9.07
C TYR A 122 -7.34 8.41 -9.11
N GLU A 123 -7.10 7.61 -10.15
CA GLU A 123 -5.85 6.90 -10.35
C GLU A 123 -4.70 7.88 -10.63
N VAL A 124 -3.58 7.68 -9.93
CA VAL A 124 -2.35 8.46 -10.10
C VAL A 124 -1.37 7.65 -10.96
N PRO A 125 -0.91 8.21 -12.10
CA PRO A 125 0.07 7.53 -12.94
C PRO A 125 1.39 7.26 -12.20
N VAL A 126 1.99 6.08 -12.44
CA VAL A 126 3.28 5.69 -11.82
C VAL A 126 4.40 6.71 -12.07
N MET A 127 4.42 7.32 -13.25
CA MET A 127 5.44 8.32 -13.60
C MET A 127 5.29 9.61 -12.79
N GLU A 128 4.07 9.97 -12.42
CA GLU A 128 3.80 11.12 -11.56
C GLU A 128 4.26 10.83 -10.12
N TYR A 129 3.95 9.63 -9.61
CA TYR A 129 4.42 9.16 -8.32
C TYR A 129 5.96 9.17 -8.22
N ILE A 130 6.66 8.58 -9.18
CA ILE A 130 8.13 8.54 -9.20
C ILE A 130 8.70 9.95 -9.26
N ARG A 131 8.14 10.85 -10.07
CA ARG A 131 8.63 12.24 -10.19
C ARG A 131 8.54 12.97 -8.86
N LYS A 132 7.41 12.85 -8.16
CA LYS A 132 7.17 13.48 -6.85
C LYS A 132 8.04 12.89 -5.75
N TYR A 133 8.19 11.57 -5.76
CA TYR A 133 9.12 10.89 -4.86
C TYR A 133 10.56 11.40 -5.06
N LEU A 134 11.01 11.48 -6.32
CA LEU A 134 12.37 11.91 -6.64
C LEU A 134 12.64 13.40 -6.35
N SER A 135 11.63 14.28 -6.40
CA SER A 135 11.82 15.72 -6.12
C SER A 135 12.22 15.99 -4.68
N ASN A 136 11.81 15.13 -3.74
CA ASN A 136 12.10 15.28 -2.32
C ASN A 136 13.17 14.31 -1.80
N SER A 137 13.55 13.32 -2.61
CA SER A 137 14.57 12.34 -2.24
C SER A 137 15.98 12.82 -2.57
N SER A 138 16.98 12.36 -1.79
CA SER A 138 18.40 12.56 -2.12
C SER A 138 18.92 11.61 -3.22
N ILE A 139 18.09 10.68 -3.71
CA ILE A 139 18.51 9.68 -4.70
C ILE A 139 18.35 10.21 -6.13
N THR A 140 19.36 9.99 -6.97
CA THR A 140 19.29 10.35 -8.38
C THR A 140 18.39 9.38 -9.15
N LYS A 141 17.78 9.84 -10.24
CA LYS A 141 16.93 9.01 -11.11
C LYS A 141 17.63 7.73 -11.58
N ASP A 142 18.92 7.80 -11.91
CA ASP A 142 19.69 6.64 -12.37
C ASP A 142 19.92 5.60 -11.27
N LYS A 143 20.22 6.05 -10.04
CA LYS A 143 20.35 5.18 -8.88
C LYS A 143 19.00 4.53 -8.54
N PHE A 144 17.92 5.31 -8.55
CA PHE A 144 16.57 4.78 -8.32
C PHE A 144 16.20 3.69 -9.34
N SER A 145 16.45 3.94 -10.63
CA SER A 145 16.24 2.96 -11.70
C SER A 145 17.09 1.71 -11.53
N THR A 146 18.35 1.87 -11.12
CA THR A 146 19.27 0.75 -10.87
C THR A 146 18.80 -0.11 -9.70
N TYR A 147 18.44 0.50 -8.57
CA TYR A 147 17.91 -0.23 -7.41
C TYR A 147 16.57 -0.89 -7.71
N TYR A 148 15.70 -0.24 -8.48
CA TYR A 148 14.46 -0.85 -8.92
C TYR A 148 14.71 -2.11 -9.76
N LYS A 149 15.73 -2.13 -10.63
CA LYS A 149 16.08 -3.35 -11.40
C LYS A 149 16.48 -4.51 -10.48
N TYR A 150 17.27 -4.25 -9.44
CA TYR A 150 17.65 -5.28 -8.47
C TYR A 150 16.44 -5.77 -7.68
N TYR A 151 15.63 -4.85 -7.17
CA TYR A 151 14.38 -5.16 -6.47
C TYR A 151 13.46 -6.01 -7.35
N ARG A 152 13.17 -5.56 -8.58
CA ARG A 152 12.31 -6.26 -9.55
C ARG A 152 12.81 -7.66 -9.86
N TYR A 153 14.12 -7.83 -10.06
CA TYR A 153 14.70 -9.14 -10.29
C TYR A 153 14.43 -10.09 -9.11
N LEU A 154 14.74 -9.66 -7.89
CA LEU A 154 14.56 -10.46 -6.68
C LEU A 154 13.07 -10.74 -6.39
N GLN A 155 12.21 -9.75 -6.54
CA GLN A 155 10.76 -9.90 -6.33
C GLN A 155 10.16 -10.90 -7.31
N ASN A 156 10.58 -10.86 -8.58
CA ASN A 156 10.13 -11.81 -9.60
C ASN A 156 10.62 -13.25 -9.36
N GLN A 157 11.66 -13.43 -8.54
CA GLN A 157 12.11 -14.76 -8.08
C GLN A 157 11.37 -15.23 -6.82
N GLY A 158 10.45 -14.42 -6.27
CA GLY A 158 9.64 -14.77 -5.11
C GLY A 158 10.33 -14.54 -3.77
N TYR A 159 11.45 -13.81 -3.72
CA TYR A 159 12.09 -13.44 -2.45
C TYR A 159 11.27 -12.41 -1.67
N PHE A 160 11.41 -12.44 -0.35
CA PHE A 160 10.86 -11.43 0.55
C PHE A 160 11.95 -10.41 0.88
N ILE A 161 11.69 -9.13 0.61
CA ILE A 161 12.69 -8.07 0.65
C ILE A 161 12.32 -7.04 1.71
N ASN A 162 13.29 -6.64 2.55
CA ASN A 162 13.14 -5.59 3.55
C ASN A 162 14.31 -4.59 3.50
N PRO A 163 14.14 -3.36 4.04
CA PRO A 163 15.25 -2.42 4.18
C PRO A 163 16.39 -3.00 5.04
N GLY A 164 17.63 -2.87 4.57
CA GLY A 164 18.81 -3.48 5.20
C GLY A 164 19.50 -2.65 6.27
N LEU A 165 18.96 -1.48 6.62
CA LEU A 165 19.62 -0.48 7.47
C LEU A 165 20.10 -1.06 8.82
N LYS A 166 19.32 -1.97 9.43
CA LYS A 166 19.68 -2.63 10.71
C LYS A 166 20.90 -3.55 10.62
N PHE A 167 21.28 -3.98 9.41
CA PHE A 167 22.36 -4.91 9.14
C PHE A 167 23.52 -4.26 8.36
N GLY A 168 23.50 -2.94 8.21
CA GLY A 168 24.55 -2.20 7.48
C GLY A 168 24.53 -2.39 5.97
N GLY A 169 23.43 -2.88 5.40
CA GLY A 169 23.24 -3.04 3.96
C GLY A 169 22.05 -2.24 3.42
N ASP A 170 21.89 -2.24 2.10
CA ASP A 170 20.75 -1.58 1.45
C ASP A 170 19.45 -2.39 1.61
N LEU A 171 19.53 -3.71 1.44
CA LEU A 171 18.40 -4.64 1.47
C LEU A 171 18.75 -5.90 2.28
N VAL A 172 17.73 -6.50 2.90
CA VAL A 172 17.78 -7.85 3.48
C VAL A 172 16.79 -8.71 2.71
N ILE A 173 17.22 -9.90 2.32
CA ILE A 173 16.49 -10.77 1.40
C ILE A 173 16.30 -12.12 2.07
N TYR A 174 15.07 -12.63 2.07
CA TYR A 174 14.71 -13.93 2.64
C TYR A 174 14.12 -14.84 1.55
N PRO A 175 14.46 -16.14 1.53
CA PRO A 175 13.91 -17.11 0.57
C PRO A 175 12.45 -17.48 0.83
N GLY A 176 11.91 -17.09 1.98
CA GLY A 176 10.53 -17.30 2.39
C GLY A 176 10.10 -16.20 3.37
N ASP A 177 8.85 -16.28 3.83
CA ASP A 177 8.29 -15.30 4.76
C ASP A 177 9.04 -15.31 6.10
N PRO A 178 9.65 -14.20 6.55
CA PRO A 178 10.41 -14.15 7.80
C PRO A 178 9.57 -14.06 9.09
N LEU A 179 8.23 -13.99 9.04
CA LEU A 179 7.35 -14.05 10.23
C LEU A 179 6.34 -15.21 10.15
#